data_AF-A0A383BZR1-F1
#
_entry.id   AF-A0A383BZR1-F1
#
_cell.length_a   1.000
_cell.length_b   1.000
_cell.length_c   1.000
_cell.angle_alpha   90.00
_cell.angle_beta   90.00
_cell.angle_gamma   90.00
#
_symmetry.space_group_name_H-M   'P 1'
#
loop_
_entity.id
_entity.type
_entity.pdbx_description
1 polymer ?
#
loop_
_entity_poly.entity_id
_entity_poly.type
_entity_poly.pdbx_seq_one_letter_code
_entity_poly.pdbx_strand_id
1 'polypeptide(L)'
;MTILRGRQFLHTPGPTNMPDRILRAMDRPAIDHRSPEFKQLSDECFEGLRGVFKTKSPVLVFPSAGHGAWEAALVNTCSPGDTVLMAETGAFSDMWKRMAEAFGILV
;
A
#
# COMPACT_ATOMS: atom_id res chain seq x y z
N MET A 1 18.42 19.27 -23.32
CA MET A 1 17.74 19.16 -22.02
C MET A 1 16.44 19.94 -22.10
N THR A 2 15.30 19.28 -21.93
CA THR A 2 14.00 19.96 -21.91
C THR A 2 13.86 20.65 -20.57
N ILE A 3 13.81 21.98 -20.57
CA ILE A 3 13.53 22.75 -19.35
C ILE A 3 12.04 22.58 -19.03
N LEU A 4 11.74 21.87 -17.95
CA LEU A 4 10.37 21.76 -17.43
C LEU A 4 9.99 23.12 -16.84
N ARG A 5 9.00 23.79 -17.43
CA ARG A 5 8.43 25.04 -16.90
C ARG A 5 7.36 24.70 -15.86
N GLY A 6 7.77 24.59 -14.59
CA GLY A 6 6.86 24.38 -13.46
C GLY A 6 6.51 22.91 -13.21
N ARG A 7 5.43 22.67 -12.45
CA ARG A 7 4.95 21.31 -12.10
C ARG A 7 3.94 20.83 -13.13
N GLN A 8 4.10 19.60 -13.60
CA GLN A 8 3.05 18.90 -14.32
C GLN A 8 1.93 18.55 -13.33
N PHE A 9 0.72 19.00 -13.61
CA PHE A 9 -0.46 18.60 -12.85
C PHE A 9 -0.96 17.24 -13.36
N LEU A 10 -1.13 16.30 -12.43
CA LEU A 10 -1.65 14.96 -12.72
C LEU A 10 -3.16 14.96 -12.49
N HIS A 11 -3.93 14.82 -13.57
CA HIS A 11 -5.41 14.76 -13.53
C HIS A 11 -5.95 13.32 -13.63
N THR A 12 -5.09 12.33 -13.42
CA THR A 12 -5.48 10.91 -13.31
C THR A 12 -5.86 10.60 -11.86
N PRO A 13 -6.58 9.48 -11.58
CA PRO A 13 -6.88 9.03 -10.22
C PRO A 13 -5.64 8.56 -9.41
N GLY A 14 -4.44 8.74 -9.97
CA GLY A 14 -3.17 8.35 -9.39
C GLY A 14 -2.09 8.22 -10.48
N PRO A 15 -0.81 8.43 -10.14
CA PRO A 15 -0.30 9.05 -8.91
C PRO A 15 -0.66 10.55 -8.82
N THR A 16 -0.42 11.18 -7.66
CA THR A 16 -0.64 12.62 -7.44
C THR A 16 0.68 13.34 -7.17
N ASN A 17 0.69 14.67 -7.29
CA ASN A 17 1.88 15.46 -6.98
C ASN A 17 2.20 15.39 -5.49
N MET A 18 3.42 14.94 -5.15
CA MET A 18 3.89 14.90 -3.77
C MET A 18 4.27 16.29 -3.24
N PRO A 19 3.92 16.64 -1.99
CA PRO A 19 4.42 17.85 -1.35
C PRO A 19 5.95 17.85 -1.22
N ASP A 20 6.58 19.02 -1.37
CA ASP A 20 8.04 19.15 -1.40
C ASP A 20 8.72 18.64 -0.14
N ARG A 21 8.07 18.79 1.01
CA ARG A 21 8.57 18.27 2.29
C ARG A 21 8.76 16.74 2.26
N ILE A 22 7.92 16.03 1.51
CA ILE A 22 7.98 14.57 1.37
C ILE A 22 9.09 14.20 0.39
N LEU A 23 9.18 14.90 -0.74
CA LEU A 23 10.28 14.73 -1.70
C LEU A 23 11.66 14.91 -1.04
N ARG A 24 11.82 15.97 -0.23
CA ARG A 24 13.05 16.22 0.53
C ARG A 24 13.33 15.19 1.62
N ALA A 25 12.29 14.54 2.17
CA ALA A 25 12.48 13.46 3.13
C ALA A 25 12.98 12.18 2.44
N MET A 26 12.48 11.89 1.22
CA MET A 26 12.90 10.74 0.41
C MET A 26 14.33 10.89 -0.14
N ASP A 27 14.82 12.11 -0.30
CA ASP A 27 16.19 12.41 -0.78
C ASP A 27 17.28 12.19 0.29
N ARG A 28 16.88 11.87 1.53
CA ARG A 28 17.83 11.62 2.62
C ARG A 28 18.56 10.29 2.42
N PRO A 29 19.82 10.16 2.90
CA PRO A 29 20.54 8.89 2.89
C PRO A 29 19.74 7.78 3.58
N ALA A 30 19.86 6.56 3.06
CA ALA A 30 19.26 5.39 3.69
C ALA A 30 19.86 5.18 5.09
N ILE A 31 18.99 4.88 6.06
CA ILE A 31 19.37 4.48 7.41
C ILE A 31 19.42 2.96 7.50
N ASP A 32 20.26 2.42 8.39
CA ASP A 32 20.31 0.98 8.62
C ASP A 32 18.99 0.49 9.23
N HIS A 33 18.33 -0.45 8.57
CA HIS A 33 17.08 -1.09 9.00
C HIS A 33 17.14 -1.78 10.37
N ARG A 34 18.35 -2.09 10.89
CA ARG A 34 18.53 -2.66 12.24
C ARG A 34 18.89 -1.62 13.30
N SER A 35 19.03 -0.35 12.92
CA SER A 35 19.39 0.72 13.84
C SER A 35 18.24 1.10 14.80
N PRO A 36 18.56 1.60 16.01
CA PRO A 36 17.56 2.18 16.89
C PRO A 36 16.78 3.34 16.25
N GLU A 37 17.43 4.12 15.38
CA GLU A 37 16.81 5.21 14.64
C GLU A 37 15.70 4.71 13.69
N PHE A 38 15.97 3.65 12.92
CA PHE A 38 14.96 3.06 12.05
C PHE A 38 13.80 2.50 12.85
N LYS A 39 14.06 1.85 14.00
CA LYS A 39 13.00 1.36 14.88
C LYS A 39 12.09 2.51 15.32
N GLN A 40 12.64 3.59 15.83
CA GLN A 40 11.86 4.75 16.27
C GLN A 40 11.02 5.33 15.11
N LEU A 41 11.63 5.52 13.94
CA LEU A 41 10.93 6.01 12.75
C LEU A 41 9.75 5.10 12.37
N SER A 42 9.98 3.78 12.39
CA SER A 42 8.94 2.80 12.05
C SER A 42 7.79 2.82 13.06
N ASP A 43 8.08 2.89 14.36
CA ASP A 43 7.08 2.97 15.42
C ASP A 43 6.19 4.20 15.24
N GLU A 44 6.79 5.38 15.03
CA GLU A 44 6.06 6.63 14.77
C GLU A 44 5.16 6.52 13.52
N CYS A 45 5.63 5.87 12.45
CA CYS A 45 4.84 5.64 11.25
C CYS A 45 3.64 4.71 11.52
N PHE A 46 3.84 3.60 12.23
CA PHE A 46 2.76 2.66 12.56
C PHE A 46 1.70 3.28 13.48
N GLU A 47 2.11 4.08 14.46
CA GLU A 47 1.18 4.85 15.31
C GLU A 47 0.35 5.84 14.47
N GLY A 48 1.00 6.60 13.59
CA GLY A 48 0.32 7.54 12.69
C GLY A 48 -0.68 6.85 11.76
N LEU A 49 -0.31 5.69 11.20
CA LEU A 49 -1.19 4.90 10.34
C LEU A 49 -2.43 4.38 11.08
N ARG A 50 -2.30 3.99 12.37
CA ARG A 50 -3.48 3.63 13.18
C ARG A 50 -4.47 4.79 13.30
N GLY A 51 -3.96 6.02 13.43
CA GLY A 51 -4.77 7.24 13.39
C GLY A 51 -5.49 7.44 12.05
N VAL A 52 -4.80 7.23 10.93
CA VAL A 52 -5.36 7.35 9.57
C VAL A 52 -6.46 6.31 9.34
N PHE A 53 -6.20 5.05 9.67
CA PHE A 53 -7.15 3.95 9.52
C PHE A 53 -8.23 3.90 10.61
N LYS A 54 -8.11 4.75 11.64
CA LYS A 54 -9.02 4.79 12.81
C LYS A 54 -9.18 3.41 13.48
N THR A 55 -8.07 2.71 13.65
CA THR A 55 -8.06 1.35 14.20
C THR A 55 -7.20 1.23 15.46
N LYS A 56 -7.55 0.26 16.32
CA LYS A 56 -6.70 -0.18 17.44
C LYS A 56 -5.89 -1.44 17.10
N SER A 57 -6.18 -2.09 15.97
CA SER A 57 -5.48 -3.28 15.53
C SER A 57 -4.08 -2.95 15.00
N PRO A 58 -3.16 -3.93 14.98
CA PRO A 58 -1.88 -3.77 14.29
C PRO A 58 -2.08 -3.36 12.83
N VAL A 59 -1.23 -2.44 12.35
CA VAL A 59 -1.16 -2.05 10.94
C VAL A 59 0.10 -2.64 10.35
N LEU A 60 -0.01 -3.24 9.18
CA LEU A 60 1.12 -3.82 8.44
C LEU A 60 1.42 -2.96 7.22
N VAL A 61 2.70 -2.82 6.90
CA VAL A 61 3.18 -2.12 5.70
C VAL A 61 3.96 -3.11 4.86
N PHE A 62 3.60 -3.21 3.58
CA PHE A 62 4.27 -4.06 2.62
C PHE A 62 5.08 -3.19 1.65
N PRO A 63 6.34 -3.56 1.31
CA PRO A 63 7.14 -2.87 0.30
C PRO A 63 6.63 -3.23 -1.11
N SER A 64 5.38 -2.87 -1.41
CA SER A 64 4.66 -3.19 -2.63
C SER A 64 3.67 -2.08 -2.98
N ALA A 65 3.08 -2.17 -4.17
CA ALA A 65 1.89 -1.37 -4.49
C ALA A 65 0.67 -1.86 -3.70
N GLY A 66 -0.46 -1.14 -3.78
CA GLY A 66 -1.69 -1.52 -3.06
C GLY A 66 -2.17 -2.96 -3.33
N HIS A 67 -1.94 -3.49 -4.53
CA HIS A 67 -2.27 -4.86 -4.90
C HIS A 67 -1.50 -5.92 -4.09
N GLY A 68 -0.31 -5.61 -3.56
CA GLY A 68 0.41 -6.55 -2.70
C GLY A 68 -0.28 -6.74 -1.35
N ALA A 69 -1.00 -5.72 -0.85
CA ALA A 69 -1.83 -5.86 0.34
C ALA A 69 -3.08 -6.71 0.08
N TRP A 70 -3.62 -6.70 -1.14
CA TRP A 70 -4.71 -7.60 -1.55
C TRP A 70 -4.29 -9.06 -1.53
N GLU A 71 -3.12 -9.34 -2.10
CA GLU A 71 -2.52 -10.67 -2.08
C GLU A 71 -2.26 -11.11 -0.64
N ALA A 72 -1.59 -10.26 0.16
CA ALA A 72 -1.29 -10.56 1.55
C ALA A 72 -2.55 -10.86 2.38
N ALA A 73 -3.65 -10.12 2.15
CA ALA A 73 -4.91 -10.41 2.81
C ALA A 73 -5.41 -11.83 2.45
N LEU A 74 -5.52 -12.15 1.16
CA LEU A 74 -6.02 -13.45 0.69
C LEU A 74 -5.19 -14.62 1.22
N VAL A 75 -3.88 -14.60 1.00
CA VAL A 75 -3.02 -15.76 1.30
C VAL A 75 -2.79 -15.99 2.79
N ASN A 76 -3.06 -14.99 3.64
CA ASN A 76 -2.95 -15.14 5.09
C ASN A 76 -4.30 -15.43 5.78
N THR A 77 -5.44 -15.21 5.10
CA THR A 77 -6.77 -15.43 5.71
C THR A 77 -7.59 -16.52 5.04
N CYS A 78 -7.19 -17.03 3.89
CA CYS A 78 -7.91 -18.05 3.13
C CYS A 78 -6.97 -19.18 2.69
N SER A 79 -7.52 -20.38 2.54
CA SER A 79 -6.87 -21.55 1.94
C SER A 79 -7.52 -21.92 0.60
N PRO A 80 -6.80 -22.62 -0.30
CA PRO A 80 -7.41 -23.17 -1.51
C PRO A 80 -8.64 -24.04 -1.18
N GLY A 81 -9.74 -23.81 -1.88
CA GLY A 81 -11.03 -24.47 -1.64
C GLY A 81 -11.98 -23.70 -0.71
N ASP A 82 -11.51 -22.68 0.02
CA ASP A 82 -12.38 -21.82 0.82
C ASP A 82 -13.34 -21.03 -0.08
N THR A 83 -14.55 -20.78 0.41
CA THR A 83 -15.56 -19.97 -0.29
C THR A 83 -15.66 -18.58 0.33
N VAL A 84 -15.55 -17.52 -0.47
CA VAL A 84 -15.66 -16.13 -0.02
C VAL A 84 -16.61 -15.33 -0.90
N LEU A 85 -17.47 -14.54 -0.29
CA LEU A 85 -18.30 -13.58 -1.01
C LEU A 85 -17.47 -12.36 -1.43
N MET A 86 -17.41 -12.07 -2.73
CA MET A 86 -16.85 -10.82 -3.24
C MET A 86 -17.91 -10.05 -4.04
N ALA A 87 -18.15 -8.80 -3.64
CA ALA A 87 -19.07 -7.91 -4.33
C ALA A 87 -18.38 -7.21 -5.51
N GLU A 88 -18.88 -7.44 -6.72
CA GLU A 88 -18.39 -6.75 -7.91
C GLU A 88 -18.89 -5.29 -7.94
N THR A 89 -17.94 -4.36 -7.93
CA THR A 89 -18.17 -2.90 -7.94
C THR A 89 -17.34 -2.17 -8.99
N GLY A 90 -16.62 -2.91 -9.84
CA GLY A 90 -15.82 -2.38 -10.96
C GLY A 90 -14.50 -3.10 -11.16
N ALA A 91 -13.58 -2.46 -11.87
CA ALA A 91 -12.31 -3.07 -12.29
C ALA A 91 -11.47 -3.61 -11.11
N PHE A 92 -11.44 -2.91 -9.97
CA PHE A 92 -10.63 -3.35 -8.83
C PHE A 92 -11.19 -4.61 -8.13
N SER A 93 -12.51 -4.72 -7.96
CA SER A 93 -13.11 -5.93 -7.41
C SER A 93 -12.97 -7.13 -8.36
N ASP A 94 -13.08 -6.90 -9.67
CA ASP A 94 -12.84 -7.95 -10.68
C ASP A 94 -11.39 -8.45 -10.63
N MET A 95 -10.42 -7.52 -10.58
CA MET A 95 -9.01 -7.87 -10.44
C MET A 95 -8.72 -8.63 -9.15
N TRP A 96 -9.31 -8.24 -8.02
CA TRP A 96 -9.11 -8.93 -6.75
C TRP A 96 -9.77 -10.32 -6.73
N LYS A 97 -10.96 -10.46 -7.33
CA LYS A 97 -11.61 -11.76 -7.55
C LYS A 97 -10.72 -12.71 -8.36
N ARG A 98 -10.21 -12.25 -9.50
CA ARG A 98 -9.31 -13.07 -10.36
C ARG A 98 -8.03 -13.48 -9.63
N MET A 99 -7.51 -12.63 -8.75
CA MET A 99 -6.38 -12.97 -7.88
C MET A 99 -6.75 -14.08 -6.88
N ALA A 100 -7.92 -14.01 -6.25
CA ALA A 100 -8.38 -15.05 -5.34
C ALA A 100 -8.56 -16.40 -6.05
N GLU A 101 -9.20 -16.40 -7.22
CA GLU A 101 -9.37 -17.61 -8.05
C GLU A 101 -8.01 -18.22 -8.45
N ALA A 102 -7.00 -17.40 -8.74
CA ALA A 102 -5.64 -17.88 -9.02
C ALA A 102 -4.97 -18.57 -7.82
N PHE A 103 -5.38 -18.24 -6.59
CA PHE A 103 -4.97 -18.95 -5.37
C PHE A 103 -5.86 -20.16 -5.03
N GLY A 104 -6.79 -20.53 -5.92
CA GLY A 104 -7.71 -21.65 -5.71
C GLY A 104 -8.84 -21.36 -4.73
N ILE A 105 -9.12 -20.08 -4.45
CA ILE A 105 -10.23 -19.66 -3.62
C ILE A 105 -11.50 -19.60 -4.48
N LEU A 106 -12.62 -20.08 -3.94
CA LEU A 106 -13.92 -20.07 -4.60
C LEU A 106 -14.64 -18.75 -4.29
N VAL A 107 -15.08 -18.02 -5.32
CA VAL A 107 -15.69 -16.69 -5.20
C VAL A 107 -17.10 -16.65 -5.78
#